data_AF-A0A453NKZ3-F1
#
_entry.id   AF-A0A453NKZ3-F1
#
_cell.length_a   1.000
_cell.length_b   1.000
_cell.length_c   1.000
_cell.angle_alpha   90.00
_cell.angle_beta   90.00
_cell.angle_gamma   90.00
#
_symmetry.space_group_name_H-M   'P 1'
#
loop_
_entity.id
_entity.type
_entity.pdbx_description
1 polymer ?
#
loop_
_entity_poly.entity_id
_entity_poly.type
_entity_poly.pdbx_seq_one_letter_code
_entity_poly.pdbx_strand_id
1 'polypeptide(L)'
;HVQRLTRRQSVAPYVVPNQLGTFMNTVKRMLDVLHCRVEDILKSWASYLTIANGTTLFGEQMNSITVMLRKKYKKYLQAIVEKIVSETQANRTTRLKRILEETKETEGESEMRERMQALRAQLSDSIHNLHGVFSCRIFVAICRGFWDRLGQIVLRFLESRKENRIWYRGSDYALGILDDVFASEMQKLLGNALQDKDLDPPQSVIDARSILC
;
A
#
# COMPACT_ATOMS: atom_id res chain seq x y z
N HIS A 1 -12.37 7.92 46.00
CA HIS A 1 -12.09 8.72 44.79
C HIS A 1 -11.35 7.86 43.77
N VAL A 2 -12.08 7.33 42.78
CA VAL A 2 -11.50 6.52 41.70
C VAL A 2 -11.00 7.47 40.62
N GLN A 3 -9.68 7.59 40.49
CA GLN A 3 -9.04 8.40 39.46
C GLN A 3 -9.38 7.83 38.08
N ARG A 4 -10.14 8.60 37.30
CA ARG A 4 -10.32 8.38 35.86
C ARG A 4 -8.94 8.51 35.21
N LEU A 5 -8.38 7.37 34.80
CA LEU A 5 -7.27 7.33 33.85
C LEU A 5 -7.76 7.88 32.52
N THR A 6 -7.59 9.19 32.32
CA THR A 6 -7.58 9.80 31.00
C THR A 6 -6.46 9.14 30.21
N ARG A 7 -6.84 8.15 29.40
CA ARG A 7 -6.01 7.55 28.36
C ARG A 7 -5.57 8.69 27.43
N ARG A 8 -4.42 9.30 27.72
CA ARG A 8 -3.65 10.09 26.75
C ARG A 8 -3.52 9.18 25.54
N GLN A 9 -4.21 9.51 24.45
CA GLN A 9 -3.97 8.91 23.15
C GLN A 9 -2.56 9.34 22.74
N SER A 10 -1.57 8.57 23.17
CA SER A 10 -0.22 8.62 22.61
C SER A 10 -0.36 8.12 21.18
N VAL A 11 -0.44 9.06 20.24
CA VAL A 11 -0.52 8.82 18.79
C VAL A 11 0.86 8.36 18.32
N ALA A 12 1.21 7.11 18.61
CA ALA A 12 2.37 6.49 17.99
C ALA A 12 1.97 6.04 16.58
N PRO A 13 2.72 6.41 15.53
CA PRO A 13 2.47 5.89 14.19
C PRO A 13 2.56 4.36 14.21
N TYR A 14 1.72 3.68 13.44
CA TYR A 14 1.78 2.23 13.34
C TYR A 14 3.10 1.82 12.70
N VAL A 15 3.88 1.06 13.46
CA VAL A 15 5.16 0.52 13.04
C VAL A 15 4.92 -0.90 12.55
N VAL A 16 5.21 -1.15 11.28
CA VAL A 16 5.19 -2.50 10.72
C VAL A 16 6.27 -3.33 11.42
N PRO A 17 5.94 -4.50 11.98
CA PRO A 17 6.93 -5.33 12.67
C PRO A 17 8.01 -5.88 11.73
N ASN A 18 9.27 -5.87 12.17
CA ASN A 18 10.40 -6.44 11.41
C ASN A 18 10.21 -7.93 11.07
N GLN A 19 9.51 -8.68 11.92
CA GLN A 19 9.17 -10.08 11.68
C GLN A 19 8.27 -10.25 10.46
N LEU A 20 7.34 -9.30 10.24
CA LEU A 20 6.48 -9.30 9.05
C LEU A 20 7.29 -9.03 7.79
N GLY A 21 8.23 -8.09 7.86
CA GLY A 21 9.20 -7.85 6.78
C GLY A 21 10.00 -9.08 6.43
N THR A 22 10.57 -9.73 7.46
CA THR A 22 11.35 -10.97 7.31
C THR A 22 10.53 -12.06 6.61
N PHE A 23 9.30 -12.29 7.06
CA PHE A 23 8.39 -13.26 6.46
C PHE A 23 8.10 -12.94 4.99
N MET A 24 7.63 -11.71 4.70
CA MET A 24 7.23 -11.30 3.35
C MET A 24 8.42 -11.32 2.38
N ASN A 25 9.57 -10.81 2.78
CA ASN A 25 10.81 -10.83 1.99
C ASN A 25 11.24 -12.28 1.68
N THR A 26 11.14 -13.18 2.65
CA THR A 26 11.49 -14.60 2.48
C THR A 26 10.56 -15.29 1.50
N VAL A 27 9.24 -15.14 1.68
CA VAL A 27 8.25 -15.73 0.75
C VAL A 27 8.43 -15.18 -0.66
N LYS A 28 8.67 -13.86 -0.80
CA LYS A 28 8.93 -13.24 -2.10
C LYS A 28 10.20 -13.80 -2.75
N ARG A 29 11.29 -13.96 -1.99
CA ARG A 29 12.53 -14.57 -2.48
C ARG A 29 12.33 -16.03 -2.89
N MET A 30 11.54 -16.79 -2.13
CA MET A 30 11.17 -18.15 -2.50
C MET A 30 10.45 -18.19 -3.84
N LEU A 31 9.45 -17.32 -4.02
CA LEU A 31 8.63 -17.24 -5.24
C LEU A 31 9.41 -16.75 -6.47
N ASP A 32 10.28 -15.76 -6.31
CA ASP A 32 10.94 -15.10 -7.44
C ASP A 32 12.24 -15.80 -7.85
N VAL A 33 13.00 -16.34 -6.88
CA VAL A 33 14.38 -16.80 -7.11
C VAL A 33 14.56 -18.28 -6.81
N LEU A 34 14.04 -18.76 -5.68
CA LEU A 34 14.36 -20.11 -5.21
C LEU A 34 13.43 -21.18 -5.78
N HIS A 35 12.28 -20.83 -6.35
CA HIS A 35 11.26 -21.81 -6.74
C HIS A 35 11.79 -22.89 -7.70
N CYS A 36 12.53 -22.52 -8.76
CA CYS A 36 13.14 -23.48 -9.67
C CYS A 36 14.10 -24.41 -8.94
N ARG A 37 14.99 -23.85 -8.11
CA ARG A 37 15.98 -24.63 -7.36
C ARG A 37 15.32 -25.60 -6.36
N VAL A 38 14.27 -25.15 -5.68
CA VAL A 38 13.50 -26.02 -4.77
C VAL A 38 12.83 -27.13 -5.56
N GLU A 39 12.23 -26.80 -6.70
CA GLU A 39 11.60 -27.77 -7.59
C GLU A 39 12.61 -28.81 -8.10
N ASP A 40 13.81 -28.41 -8.51
CA ASP A 40 14.86 -29.32 -8.98
C ASP A 40 15.33 -30.27 -7.88
N ILE A 41 15.53 -29.77 -6.65
CA ILE A 41 15.89 -30.61 -5.50
C ILE A 41 14.79 -31.64 -5.24
N LEU A 42 13.54 -31.21 -5.19
CA LEU A 42 12.43 -32.12 -4.90
C LEU A 42 12.19 -33.13 -6.04
N LYS A 43 12.37 -32.72 -7.31
CA LYS A 43 12.35 -33.63 -8.47
C LYS A 43 13.45 -34.68 -8.35
N SER A 44 14.66 -34.29 -7.94
CA SER A 44 15.76 -35.23 -7.73
C SER A 44 15.39 -36.27 -6.67
N TRP A 45 14.77 -35.86 -5.56
CA TRP A 45 14.31 -36.78 -4.52
C TRP A 45 13.17 -37.69 -4.98
N ALA A 46 12.21 -37.14 -5.74
CA ALA A 46 11.12 -37.91 -6.32
C ALA A 46 11.60 -38.99 -7.31
N SER A 47 12.71 -38.75 -8.01
CA SER A 47 13.30 -39.73 -8.94
C SER A 47 13.81 -40.99 -8.23
N TYR A 48 14.24 -40.87 -6.97
CA TYR A 48 14.66 -42.01 -6.15
C TYR A 48 13.49 -42.84 -5.60
N LEU A 49 12.25 -42.32 -5.66
CA LEU A 49 11.06 -42.98 -5.10
C LEU A 49 10.36 -43.95 -6.08
N THR A 50 10.93 -44.24 -7.26
CA THR A 50 10.37 -45.19 -8.27
C THR A 50 8.88 -45.00 -8.55
N ILE A 51 8.45 -43.77 -8.82
CA ILE A 51 7.06 -43.49 -9.21
C ILE A 51 6.97 -43.55 -10.74
N ALA A 52 6.42 -44.64 -11.28
CA ALA A 52 6.36 -44.96 -12.71
C ALA A 52 5.64 -43.90 -13.61
N ASN A 53 4.82 -43.03 -13.01
CA ASN A 53 4.15 -41.88 -13.66
C ASN A 53 4.43 -40.54 -12.93
N GLY A 54 5.47 -40.49 -12.08
CA GLY A 54 5.56 -39.50 -11.00
C GLY A 54 6.09 -38.12 -11.37
N THR A 55 6.89 -37.99 -12.43
CA THR A 55 7.57 -36.72 -12.76
C THR A 55 6.61 -35.65 -13.30
N THR A 56 5.61 -36.03 -14.10
CA THR A 56 4.58 -35.11 -14.61
C THR A 56 3.59 -34.69 -13.52
N LEU A 57 3.05 -35.66 -12.77
CA LEU A 57 2.18 -35.41 -11.61
C LEU A 57 2.88 -34.55 -10.54
N PHE A 58 4.17 -34.77 -10.31
CA PHE A 58 4.97 -33.97 -9.38
C PHE A 58 5.12 -32.52 -9.86
N GLY A 59 5.40 -32.31 -11.15
CA GLY A 59 5.46 -30.97 -11.75
C GLY A 59 4.14 -30.21 -11.64
N GLU A 60 3.01 -30.88 -11.90
CA GLU A 60 1.68 -30.29 -11.74
C GLU A 60 1.38 -29.90 -10.28
N GLN A 61 1.72 -30.76 -9.32
CA GLN A 61 1.57 -30.48 -7.90
C GLN A 61 2.45 -29.31 -7.45
N MET A 62 3.70 -29.25 -7.90
CA MET A 62 4.61 -28.13 -7.60
C MET A 62 4.12 -26.80 -8.19
N ASN A 63 3.59 -26.83 -9.40
CA ASN A 63 2.96 -25.66 -9.99
C ASN A 63 1.73 -25.22 -9.19
N SER A 64 0.87 -26.16 -8.79
CA SER A 64 -0.29 -25.89 -7.93
C SER A 64 0.09 -25.23 -6.59
N ILE A 65 1.13 -25.75 -5.92
CA ILE A 65 1.68 -25.17 -4.68
C ILE A 65 2.20 -23.76 -4.93
N THR A 66 2.93 -23.55 -6.03
CA THR A 66 3.50 -22.24 -6.37
C THR A 66 2.38 -21.22 -6.64
N VAL A 67 1.35 -21.59 -7.38
CA VAL A 67 0.16 -20.75 -7.63
C VAL A 67 -0.55 -20.42 -6.31
N MET A 68 -0.74 -21.41 -5.44
CA MET A 68 -1.36 -21.21 -4.12
C MET A 68 -0.54 -20.23 -3.26
N LEU A 69 0.79 -20.37 -3.24
CA LEU A 69 1.68 -19.51 -2.48
C LEU A 69 1.66 -18.07 -3.03
N ARG A 70 1.70 -17.89 -4.36
CA ARG A 70 1.53 -16.57 -5.00
C ARG A 70 0.19 -15.93 -4.62
N LYS A 71 -0.90 -16.71 -4.63
CA LYS A 71 -2.22 -16.24 -4.23
C LYS A 71 -2.26 -15.79 -2.77
N LYS A 72 -1.70 -16.58 -1.84
CA LYS A 72 -1.61 -16.21 -0.42
C LYS A 72 -0.74 -14.97 -0.21
N TYR A 73 0.41 -14.91 -0.87
CA TYR A 73 1.31 -13.76 -0.82
C TYR A 73 0.62 -12.47 -1.26
N LYS A 74 -0.12 -12.48 -2.38
CA LYS A 74 -0.92 -11.33 -2.83
C LYS A 74 -1.96 -10.91 -1.79
N LYS A 75 -2.65 -11.87 -1.16
CA LYS A 75 -3.61 -11.58 -0.08
C LYS A 75 -2.94 -10.93 1.13
N TYR A 76 -1.75 -11.39 1.52
CA TYR A 76 -1.01 -10.76 2.63
C TYR A 76 -0.60 -9.32 2.30
N LEU A 77 -0.11 -9.06 1.09
CA LEU A 77 0.19 -7.69 0.65
C LEU A 77 -1.05 -6.79 0.75
N GLN A 78 -2.19 -7.26 0.25
CA GLN A 78 -3.44 -6.51 0.31
C GLN A 78 -3.86 -6.24 1.77
N ALA A 79 -3.77 -7.24 2.65
CA ALA A 79 -4.12 -7.08 4.07
C ALA A 79 -3.19 -6.08 4.78
N ILE A 80 -1.90 -6.05 4.44
CA ILE A 80 -0.94 -5.06 4.96
C ILE A 80 -1.35 -3.66 4.54
N VAL A 81 -1.61 -3.45 3.24
CA VAL A 81 -2.06 -2.17 2.70
C VAL A 81 -3.35 -1.71 3.41
N GLU A 82 -4.34 -2.60 3.54
CA GLU A 82 -5.61 -2.29 4.21
C GLU A 82 -5.42 -1.94 5.69
N LYS A 83 -4.51 -2.62 6.39
CA LYS A 83 -4.20 -2.30 7.79
C LYS A 83 -3.54 -0.93 7.93
N ILE A 84 -2.59 -0.58 7.07
CA ILE A 84 -1.90 0.73 7.10
C ILE A 84 -2.88 1.86 6.79
N VAL A 85 -3.73 1.68 5.77
CA VAL A 85 -4.79 2.64 5.43
C VAL A 85 -5.75 2.81 6.60
N SER A 86 -6.23 1.70 7.18
CA SER A 86 -7.16 1.74 8.31
C SER A 86 -6.58 2.51 9.49
N GLU A 87 -5.28 2.35 9.78
CA GLU A 87 -4.63 3.08 10.86
C GLU A 87 -4.47 4.56 10.52
N THR A 88 -4.04 4.86 9.30
CA THR A 88 -3.89 6.24 8.81
C THR A 88 -5.23 6.99 8.85
N GLN A 89 -6.33 6.30 8.58
CA GLN A 89 -7.67 6.89 8.58
C GLN A 89 -8.39 6.83 9.94
N ALA A 90 -7.79 6.19 10.96
CA ALA A 90 -8.40 6.05 12.28
C ALA A 90 -8.41 7.38 13.06
N ASN A 91 -7.38 8.22 12.86
CA ASN A 91 -7.31 9.54 13.47
C ASN A 91 -8.16 10.55 12.68
N ARG A 92 -8.94 11.36 13.41
CA ARG A 92 -9.80 12.39 12.83
C ARG A 92 -9.01 13.42 12.01
N THR A 93 -7.79 13.77 12.44
CA THR A 93 -6.95 14.79 11.78
C THR A 93 -6.26 14.29 10.52
N THR A 94 -6.28 12.98 10.26
CA THR A 94 -5.63 12.34 9.10
C THR A 94 -6.64 11.63 8.21
N ARG A 95 -7.92 11.63 8.61
CA ARG A 95 -9.01 11.03 7.84
C ARG A 95 -9.33 11.87 6.61
N LEU A 96 -8.99 11.35 5.44
CA LEU A 96 -9.04 12.06 4.17
C LEU A 96 -10.45 12.50 3.81
N LYS A 97 -11.44 11.62 3.97
CA LYS A 97 -12.85 11.98 3.72
C LYS A 97 -13.30 13.18 4.55
N ARG A 98 -12.83 13.29 5.79
CA ARG A 98 -13.20 14.39 6.69
C ARG A 98 -12.48 15.69 6.31
N ILE A 99 -11.19 15.60 6.01
CA ILE A 99 -10.41 16.75 5.50
C ILE A 99 -11.09 17.33 4.26
N LEU A 100 -11.51 16.44 3.35
CA LEU A 100 -12.29 16.83 2.18
C LEU A 100 -13.60 17.49 2.61
N GLU A 101 -14.45 16.89 3.44
CA GLU A 101 -15.73 17.47 3.92
C GLU A 101 -15.62 18.80 4.68
N GLU A 102 -14.46 19.13 5.25
CA GLU A 102 -14.24 20.38 5.98
C GLU A 102 -13.74 21.53 5.09
N THR A 103 -13.46 21.25 3.81
CA THR A 103 -12.96 22.24 2.85
C THR A 103 -14.06 23.18 2.38
N LYS A 104 -13.80 24.50 2.31
CA LYS A 104 -14.76 25.50 1.81
C LYS A 104 -14.40 26.00 0.42
N GLU A 105 -15.34 26.64 -0.27
CA GLU A 105 -15.18 27.17 -1.63
C GLU A 105 -14.10 28.25 -1.77
N THR A 106 -13.91 29.03 -0.71
CA THR A 106 -12.93 30.13 -0.67
C THR A 106 -11.50 29.63 -0.44
N GLU A 107 -11.33 28.35 -0.12
CA GLU A 107 -10.05 27.82 0.35
C GLU A 107 -9.17 27.46 -0.85
N GLY A 108 -8.00 28.11 -0.91
CA GLY A 108 -6.99 27.83 -1.92
C GLY A 108 -6.16 26.59 -1.62
N GLU A 109 -5.23 26.27 -2.52
CA GLU A 109 -4.29 25.15 -2.37
C GLU A 109 -3.51 25.20 -1.03
N SER A 110 -3.11 26.40 -0.59
CA SER A 110 -2.36 26.61 0.66
C SER A 110 -3.10 26.12 1.90
N GLU A 111 -4.42 26.33 1.92
CA GLU A 111 -5.28 25.96 3.03
C GLU A 111 -5.58 24.46 3.04
N MET A 112 -5.68 23.85 1.85
CA MET A 112 -5.74 22.39 1.72
C MET A 112 -4.43 21.75 2.19
N ARG A 113 -3.29 22.33 1.80
CA ARG A 113 -1.96 21.86 2.19
C ARG A 113 -1.76 21.90 3.71
N GLU A 114 -2.23 22.96 4.36
CA GLU A 114 -2.20 23.07 5.82
C GLU A 114 -3.07 21.99 6.49
N ARG A 115 -4.30 21.77 6.01
CA ARG A 115 -5.19 20.72 6.55
C ARG A 115 -4.65 19.31 6.34
N MET A 116 -4.03 19.06 5.20
CA MET A 116 -3.41 17.76 4.89
C MET A 116 -2.06 17.56 5.56
N GLN A 117 -1.48 18.56 6.24
CA GLN A 117 -0.14 18.46 6.80
C GLN A 117 0.01 17.32 7.81
N ALA A 118 -1.00 17.10 8.66
CA ALA A 118 -0.99 15.99 9.62
C ALA A 118 -1.04 14.62 8.91
N LEU A 119 -1.84 14.50 7.85
CA LEU A 119 -1.89 13.30 7.02
C LEU A 119 -0.54 13.10 6.32
N ARG A 120 0.02 14.14 5.69
CA ARG A 120 1.32 14.11 5.01
C ARG A 120 2.43 13.60 5.93
N ALA A 121 2.54 14.14 7.14
CA ALA A 121 3.53 13.69 8.11
C ALA A 121 3.36 12.19 8.43
N GLN A 122 2.13 11.75 8.67
CA GLN A 122 1.84 10.34 8.93
C GLN A 122 2.15 9.42 7.73
N LEU A 123 1.89 9.89 6.51
CA LEU A 123 2.23 9.17 5.27
C LEU A 123 3.75 9.04 5.13
N SER A 124 4.49 10.13 5.28
CA SER A 124 5.96 10.11 5.24
C SER A 124 6.52 9.14 6.29
N ASP A 125 6.07 9.20 7.54
CA ASP A 125 6.53 8.28 8.60
C ASP A 125 6.23 6.82 8.27
N SER A 126 5.02 6.55 7.75
CA SER A 126 4.62 5.19 7.34
C SER A 126 5.48 4.68 6.19
N ILE A 127 5.76 5.52 5.18
CA ILE A 127 6.59 5.17 4.03
C ILE A 127 8.04 4.87 4.48
N HIS A 128 8.62 5.69 5.36
CA HIS A 128 9.96 5.43 5.89
C HIS A 128 10.00 4.12 6.70
N ASN A 129 8.98 3.85 7.51
CA ASN A 129 8.88 2.59 8.24
C ASN A 129 8.80 1.39 7.28
N LEU A 130 8.00 1.48 6.21
CA LEU A 130 7.90 0.43 5.20
C LEU A 130 9.24 0.16 4.52
N HIS A 131 9.99 1.20 4.18
CA HIS A 131 11.30 1.09 3.55
C HIS A 131 12.31 0.36 4.44
N GLY A 132 12.27 0.60 5.76
CA GLY A 132 13.16 -0.09 6.70
C GLY A 132 12.86 -1.58 6.85
N VAL A 133 11.64 -2.03 6.55
CA VAL A 133 11.16 -3.38 6.81
C VAL A 133 11.12 -4.27 5.56
N PHE A 134 10.80 -3.69 4.40
CA PHE A 134 10.54 -4.42 3.17
C PHE A 134 11.62 -4.21 2.11
N SER A 135 11.91 -5.26 1.34
CA SER A 135 12.76 -5.15 0.15
C SER A 135 12.13 -4.24 -0.91
N CYS A 136 12.97 -3.62 -1.76
CA CYS A 136 12.57 -2.62 -2.76
C CYS A 136 11.29 -2.99 -3.53
N ARG A 137 11.18 -4.22 -4.07
CA ARG A 137 10.01 -4.67 -4.84
C ARG A 137 8.73 -4.71 -4.00
N ILE A 138 8.84 -5.13 -2.74
CA ILE A 138 7.70 -5.24 -1.83
C ILE A 138 7.29 -3.85 -1.35
N PHE A 139 8.27 -3.02 -1.00
CA PHE A 139 8.08 -1.63 -0.64
C PHE A 139 7.29 -0.87 -1.71
N VAL A 140 7.74 -0.90 -2.97
CA VAL A 140 7.05 -0.25 -4.10
C VAL A 140 5.60 -0.76 -4.22
N ALA A 141 5.39 -2.08 -4.14
CA ALA A 141 4.06 -2.65 -4.25
C ALA A 141 3.12 -2.19 -3.12
N ILE A 142 3.61 -2.08 -1.88
CA ILE A 142 2.82 -1.59 -0.74
C ILE A 142 2.56 -0.08 -0.89
N CYS A 143 3.55 0.73 -1.26
CA CYS A 143 3.36 2.17 -1.47
C CYS A 143 2.35 2.46 -2.57
N ARG A 144 2.43 1.78 -3.72
CA ARG A 144 1.45 1.90 -4.80
C ARG A 144 0.05 1.48 -4.36
N GLY A 145 -0.05 0.38 -3.61
CA GLY A 145 -1.33 -0.07 -3.05
C GLY A 145 -1.90 0.92 -2.02
N PHE A 146 -1.05 1.54 -1.21
CA PHE A 146 -1.44 2.52 -0.22
C PHE A 146 -1.96 3.79 -0.90
N TRP A 147 -1.21 4.30 -1.88
CA TRP A 147 -1.61 5.42 -2.73
C TRP A 147 -2.95 5.15 -3.43
N ASP A 148 -3.12 3.97 -4.03
CA ASP A 148 -4.38 3.59 -4.67
C ASP A 148 -5.56 3.56 -3.69
N ARG A 149 -5.37 3.03 -2.47
CA ARG A 149 -6.46 3.03 -1.48
C ARG A 149 -6.85 4.42 -1.02
N LEU A 150 -5.90 5.36 -0.93
CA LEU A 150 -6.21 6.76 -0.63
C LEU A 150 -6.93 7.44 -1.80
N GLY A 151 -6.48 7.20 -3.05
CA GLY A 151 -7.16 7.64 -4.27
C GLY A 151 -8.61 7.15 -4.33
N GLN A 152 -8.85 5.87 -4.00
CA GLN A 152 -10.21 5.31 -3.90
C GLN A 152 -11.11 6.03 -2.89
N ILE A 153 -10.55 6.55 -1.79
CA ILE A 153 -11.33 7.33 -0.81
C ILE A 153 -11.79 8.65 -1.43
N VAL A 154 -10.91 9.33 -2.19
CA VAL A 154 -11.24 10.56 -2.91
C VAL A 154 -12.25 10.28 -4.02
N LEU A 155 -12.03 9.23 -4.82
CA LEU A 155 -12.94 8.82 -5.89
C LEU A 155 -14.36 8.60 -5.38
N ARG A 156 -14.52 7.78 -4.33
CA ARG A 156 -15.84 7.52 -3.72
C ARG A 156 -16.49 8.79 -3.16
N PHE A 157 -15.68 9.72 -2.66
CA PHE A 157 -16.17 11.01 -2.20
C PHE A 157 -16.73 11.84 -3.37
N LEU A 158 -15.99 11.93 -4.47
CA LEU A 158 -16.43 12.61 -5.70
C LEU A 158 -17.69 11.99 -6.30
N GLU A 159 -17.73 10.66 -6.42
CA GLU A 159 -18.90 9.92 -6.92
C GLU A 159 -20.17 10.20 -6.10
N SER A 160 -20.02 10.41 -4.79
CA SER A 160 -21.15 10.72 -3.89
C SER A 160 -21.63 12.18 -3.96
N ARG A 161 -20.89 13.06 -4.62
CA ARG A 161 -21.11 14.53 -4.60
C ARG A 161 -21.10 15.18 -6.00
N LYS A 162 -21.51 14.44 -7.04
CA LYS A 162 -21.47 14.79 -8.48
C LYS A 162 -22.01 16.18 -8.91
N GLU A 163 -22.66 16.94 -8.04
CA GLU A 163 -23.24 18.25 -8.36
C GLU A 163 -22.49 19.44 -7.72
N ASN A 164 -21.54 19.20 -6.82
CA ASN A 164 -20.93 20.23 -6.00
C ASN A 164 -19.51 20.60 -6.49
N ARG A 165 -19.43 21.66 -7.31
CA ARG A 165 -18.16 22.17 -7.87
C ARG A 165 -17.10 22.54 -6.81
N ILE A 166 -17.52 22.92 -5.61
CA ILE A 166 -16.64 23.26 -4.49
C ILE A 166 -15.72 22.09 -4.13
N TRP A 167 -16.26 20.87 -4.10
CA TRP A 167 -15.52 19.68 -3.73
C TRP A 167 -14.56 19.20 -4.82
N TYR A 168 -14.74 19.66 -6.06
CA TYR A 168 -13.87 19.27 -7.17
C TYR A 168 -12.50 19.90 -7.02
N ARG A 169 -12.44 21.20 -6.76
CA ARG A 169 -11.15 21.90 -6.57
C ARG A 169 -10.41 21.39 -5.33
N GLY A 170 -11.11 21.19 -4.21
CA GLY A 170 -10.50 20.64 -3.00
C GLY A 170 -9.99 19.20 -3.19
N SER A 171 -10.73 18.37 -3.92
CA SER A 171 -10.30 17.00 -4.21
C SER A 171 -9.13 16.94 -5.20
N ASP A 172 -9.08 17.86 -6.17
CA ASP A 172 -7.96 17.98 -7.11
C ASP A 172 -6.66 18.31 -6.38
N TYR A 173 -6.68 19.31 -5.49
CA TYR A 173 -5.54 19.63 -4.63
C TYR A 173 -5.15 18.46 -3.73
N ALA A 174 -6.13 17.74 -3.17
CA ALA A 174 -5.85 16.59 -2.32
C ALA A 174 -5.17 15.44 -3.09
N LEU A 175 -5.59 15.17 -4.33
CA LEU A 175 -4.93 14.19 -5.19
C LEU A 175 -3.50 14.63 -5.50
N GLY A 176 -3.29 15.89 -5.90
CA GLY A 176 -1.95 16.42 -6.15
C GLY A 176 -1.03 16.29 -4.94
N ILE A 177 -1.51 16.59 -3.72
CA ILE A 177 -0.73 16.42 -2.50
C ILE A 177 -0.38 14.95 -2.23
N LEU A 178 -1.30 14.01 -2.48
CA LEU A 178 -1.01 12.58 -2.34
C LEU A 178 0.07 12.14 -3.33
N ASP A 179 -0.08 12.55 -4.59
CA ASP A 179 0.86 12.20 -5.66
C ASP A 179 2.26 12.74 -5.35
N ASP A 180 2.36 14.00 -4.92
CA ASP A 180 3.60 14.63 -4.50
C ASP A 180 4.26 13.87 -3.36
N VAL A 181 3.50 13.47 -2.33
CA VAL A 181 4.04 12.76 -1.16
C VAL A 181 4.56 11.38 -1.55
N PHE A 182 3.77 10.58 -2.28
CA PHE A 182 4.22 9.25 -2.68
C PHE A 182 5.39 9.32 -3.64
N ALA A 183 5.35 10.20 -4.65
CA ALA A 183 6.42 10.34 -5.62
C ALA A 183 7.71 10.84 -4.97
N SER A 184 7.65 11.90 -4.15
CA SER A 184 8.84 12.46 -3.50
C SER A 184 9.48 11.50 -2.50
N GLU A 185 8.69 10.82 -1.67
CA GLU A 185 9.23 9.88 -0.68
C GLU A 185 9.78 8.61 -1.35
N MET A 186 9.09 8.06 -2.35
CA MET A 186 9.60 6.90 -3.09
C MET A 186 10.88 7.24 -3.86
N GLN A 187 10.93 8.40 -4.53
CA GLN A 187 12.12 8.87 -5.24
C GLN A 187 13.29 9.10 -4.28
N LYS A 188 13.04 9.73 -3.13
CA LYS A 188 14.06 10.01 -2.12
C LYS A 188 14.67 8.73 -1.52
N LEU A 189 13.84 7.71 -1.28
CA LEU A 189 14.27 6.47 -0.64
C LEU A 189 14.91 5.47 -1.61
N LEU A 190 14.40 5.38 -2.84
CA LEU A 190 14.87 4.38 -3.80
C LEU A 190 15.81 4.94 -4.88
N GLY A 191 15.76 6.24 -5.16
CA GLY A 191 16.58 6.89 -6.19
C GLY A 191 16.53 6.13 -7.52
N ASN A 192 17.70 5.69 -7.99
CA ASN A 192 17.85 4.99 -9.27
C ASN A 192 17.28 3.56 -9.29
N ALA A 193 16.86 3.01 -8.15
CA ALA A 193 16.21 1.69 -8.11
C ALA A 193 14.73 1.74 -8.52
N LEU A 194 14.15 2.94 -8.62
CA LEU A 194 12.79 3.19 -9.04
C LEU A 194 12.67 3.15 -10.57
N GLN A 195 11.58 2.58 -11.09
CA GLN A 195 11.26 2.66 -12.52
C GLN A 195 10.23 3.78 -12.75
N ASP A 196 10.23 4.40 -13.92
CA ASP A 196 9.27 5.48 -14.24
C ASP A 196 7.82 5.04 -14.02
N LYS A 197 7.50 3.79 -14.41
CA LYS A 197 6.18 3.18 -14.20
C LYS A 197 5.78 3.02 -12.73
N ASP A 198 6.74 3.01 -11.81
CA ASP A 198 6.47 2.89 -10.38
C ASP A 198 5.91 4.21 -9.81
N LEU A 199 6.14 5.34 -10.50
CA LEU A 199 5.61 6.67 -10.19
C LEU A 199 4.31 7.00 -10.90
N ASP A 200 3.87 6.19 -11.87
CA ASP A 200 2.60 6.42 -12.56
C ASP A 200 1.43 6.40 -11.56
N PRO A 201 0.50 7.38 -11.64
CA PRO A 201 -0.63 7.46 -10.72
C PRO A 201 -1.45 6.16 -10.78
N PRO A 202 -1.89 5.63 -9.62
CA PRO A 202 -2.75 4.45 -9.59
C PRO A 202 -4.09 4.69 -10.30
N GLN A 203 -4.74 3.60 -10.72
CA GLN A 203 -5.99 3.66 -11.47
C GLN A 203 -7.07 4.50 -10.78
N SER A 204 -7.22 4.37 -9.46
CA SER A 204 -8.22 5.17 -8.72
C SER A 204 -7.97 6.67 -8.75
N VAL A 205 -6.71 7.11 -8.84
CA VAL A 205 -6.34 8.52 -8.99
C VAL A 205 -6.65 9.02 -10.39
N ILE A 206 -6.36 8.19 -11.41
CA ILE A 206 -6.71 8.48 -12.80
C ILE A 206 -8.23 8.62 -12.94
N ASP A 207 -8.99 7.67 -12.38
CA ASP A 207 -10.45 7.67 -12.40
C ASP A 207 -11.00 8.89 -11.65
N ALA A 208 -10.44 9.23 -10.49
CA ALA A 208 -10.85 10.43 -9.73
C ALA A 208 -10.61 11.71 -10.54
N ARG A 209 -9.45 11.86 -11.19
CA ARG A 209 -9.15 12.99 -12.07
C ARG A 209 -10.09 13.06 -13.27
N SER A 210 -10.53 11.92 -13.80
CA SER A 210 -11.49 11.92 -14.91
C SER A 210 -12.86 12.52 -14.57
N ILE A 211 -13.25 12.49 -13.29
CA ILE A 211 -14.49 13.14 -12.79
C ILE A 211 -14.29 14.65 -12.60
N LEU A 212 -13.03 15.08 -12.40
CA LEU A 212 -12.66 16.48 -12.14
C LEU A 212 -12.48 17.29 -13.44
N CYS A 213 -12.23 16.64 -14.57
CA CYS A 213 -12.17 17.22 -15.92
C CYS A 213 -13.57 17.43 -16.51
#